data_AF-A0A7Y5BV11-F1
#
_entry.id   AF-A0A7Y5BV11-F1
#
_cell.length_a   1.000
_cell.length_b   1.000
_cell.length_c   1.000
_cell.angle_alpha   90.00
_cell.angle_beta   90.00
_cell.angle_gamma   90.00
#
_symmetry.space_group_name_H-M   'P 1'
#
loop_
_entity.id
_entity.type
_entity.pdbx_description
1 polymer ?
#
loop_
_entity_poly.entity_id
_entity_poly.type
_entity_poly.pdbx_seq_one_letter_code
_entity_poly.pdbx_strand_id
1 'polypeptide(L)'
;MATVRRIYIYLVSTISLQSMVWALIALLRNFLITRLDPDITALAFQIAVVLVGLPVFLAHWLWGQRLANRELEEQEAALRRFYLYATLAGFLAPWITNFYDLLGSILRLNKSLNRLPFGLSATDGILYHLIALVILGVLWFYHQRILASEQKTIPDRERNSTLRRMYVLGFSLAGLFATGLAVIHLIRLLMLLMGFSTRLNVVLANELIRLLVGASLWFVFWRWARQLFEQGGAEEGESALRKFYLYGTVFYSTVGVVANSAGILAGVFRRILSLPPEGNLSEPLPIILGLGAVWAYHAFVLRDDAGKIKEVPRQMGIRRLYLYLIAFVGLCALLTGIVGDLNVLLRLLDQGTFGTELREQLAIFTAILLAGFPVWLIPWMRIQADTNQPGVIGLQARQSLVRKIYVYFFL
;
A
#
# COMPACT_ATOMS: atom_id res chain seq x y z
N MET A 1 29.81 -18.40 14.21
CA MET A 1 28.92 -19.50 14.67
C MET A 1 27.54 -19.02 15.12
N ALA A 2 27.42 -18.00 15.98
CA ALA A 2 26.12 -17.53 16.50
C ALA A 2 25.10 -17.11 15.42
N THR A 3 25.52 -16.37 14.39
CA THR A 3 24.62 -15.94 13.29
C THR A 3 24.05 -17.11 12.51
N VAL A 4 24.88 -18.11 12.16
CA VAL A 4 24.43 -19.32 11.42
C VAL A 4 23.43 -20.10 12.25
N ARG A 5 23.68 -20.25 13.56
CA ARG A 5 22.74 -20.88 14.51
C ARG A 5 21.40 -20.14 14.54
N ARG A 6 21.40 -18.80 14.65
CA ARG A 6 20.18 -17.98 14.63
C ARG A 6 19.40 -18.16 13.34
N ILE A 7 20.08 -18.10 12.19
CA ILE A 7 19.45 -18.31 10.88
C ILE A 7 18.79 -19.68 10.83
N TYR A 8 19.52 -20.75 11.21
CA TYR A 8 18.98 -22.10 11.24
C TYR A 8 17.72 -22.20 12.12
N ILE A 9 17.80 -21.75 13.38
CA ILE A 9 16.69 -21.84 14.34
C ILE A 9 15.45 -21.11 13.81
N TYR A 10 15.59 -19.86 13.38
CA TYR A 10 14.45 -19.05 12.97
C TYR A 10 13.90 -19.45 11.60
N LEU A 11 14.75 -19.92 10.68
CA LEU A 11 14.30 -20.44 9.38
C LEU A 11 13.48 -21.72 9.58
N VAL A 12 14.01 -22.70 10.31
CA VAL A 12 13.32 -23.96 10.59
C VAL A 12 12.02 -23.70 11.37
N SER A 13 12.06 -22.79 12.36
CA SER A 13 10.85 -22.39 13.10
C SER A 13 9.81 -21.75 12.19
N THR A 14 10.22 -20.90 11.23
CA THR A 14 9.27 -20.26 10.30
C THR A 14 8.62 -21.29 9.39
N ILE A 15 9.41 -22.14 8.75
CA ILE A 15 8.93 -23.13 7.78
C ILE A 15 7.98 -24.12 8.48
N SER A 16 8.43 -24.72 9.58
CA SER A 16 7.62 -25.69 10.33
C SER A 16 6.34 -25.07 10.89
N LEU A 17 6.39 -23.84 11.42
CA LEU A 17 5.21 -23.12 11.90
C LEU A 17 4.23 -22.84 10.76
N GLN A 18 4.68 -22.24 9.66
CA GLN A 18 3.79 -21.89 8.55
C GLN A 18 3.16 -23.14 7.92
N SER A 19 3.95 -24.17 7.61
CA SER A 19 3.44 -25.44 7.07
C SER A 19 2.40 -26.07 7.99
N MET A 20 2.69 -26.13 9.30
CA MET A 20 1.75 -26.70 10.25
C MET A 20 0.47 -25.88 10.41
N VAL A 21 0.55 -24.55 10.43
CA VAL A 21 -0.62 -23.69 10.59
C VAL A 21 -1.59 -23.87 9.43
N TRP A 22 -1.07 -23.87 8.20
CA TRP A 22 -1.91 -24.09 7.02
C TRP A 22 -2.46 -25.51 6.95
N ALA A 23 -1.67 -26.52 7.33
CA ALA A 23 -2.15 -27.89 7.44
C ALA A 23 -3.25 -28.04 8.49
N LEU A 24 -3.11 -27.41 9.66
CA LEU A 24 -4.11 -27.42 10.74
C LEU A 24 -5.41 -26.72 10.32
N ILE A 25 -5.31 -25.55 9.68
CA ILE A 25 -6.48 -24.83 9.16
C ILE A 25 -7.21 -25.69 8.13
N ALA A 26 -6.48 -26.28 7.19
CA ALA A 26 -7.05 -27.12 6.15
C ALA A 26 -7.67 -28.40 6.73
N LEU A 27 -7.01 -29.03 7.70
CA LEU A 27 -7.49 -30.20 8.41
C LEU A 27 -8.82 -29.92 9.12
N LEU A 28 -8.89 -28.84 9.89
CA LEU A 28 -10.12 -28.47 10.59
C LEU A 28 -11.25 -28.12 9.62
N ARG A 29 -10.95 -27.45 8.50
CA ARG A 29 -11.95 -27.18 7.46
C ARG A 29 -12.51 -28.48 6.89
N ASN A 30 -11.63 -29.40 6.52
CA ASN A 30 -11.97 -30.70 5.95
C ASN A 30 -12.78 -31.58 6.93
N PHE A 31 -12.49 -31.51 8.23
CA PHE A 31 -13.26 -32.25 9.24
C PHE A 31 -14.61 -31.61 9.59
N LEU A 32 -14.69 -30.27 9.65
CA LEU A 32 -15.88 -29.56 10.15
C LEU A 32 -16.86 -29.18 9.04
N ILE A 33 -16.41 -29.15 7.78
CA ILE A 33 -17.24 -28.77 6.63
C ILE A 33 -17.43 -29.98 5.73
N THR A 34 -18.51 -30.72 5.96
CA THR A 34 -18.80 -31.99 5.27
C THR A 34 -18.91 -31.88 3.75
N ARG A 35 -19.31 -30.71 3.22
CA ARG A 35 -19.42 -30.47 1.78
C ARG A 35 -18.10 -30.35 1.04
N LEU A 36 -16.98 -30.19 1.74
CA LEU A 36 -15.67 -30.18 1.10
C LEU A 36 -15.29 -31.55 0.54
N ASP A 37 -15.91 -32.62 1.05
CA ASP A 37 -15.71 -34.02 0.64
C ASP A 37 -14.24 -34.34 0.30
N PRO A 38 -13.33 -34.15 1.28
CA PRO A 38 -11.91 -34.21 1.03
C PRO A 38 -11.47 -35.65 0.73
N ASP A 39 -10.58 -35.82 -0.25
CA ASP A 39 -9.92 -37.10 -0.46
C ASP A 39 -9.16 -37.54 0.81
N ILE A 40 -9.22 -38.83 1.13
CA ILE A 40 -8.51 -39.46 2.26
C ILE A 40 -7.01 -39.15 2.17
N THR A 41 -6.45 -39.07 0.96
CA THR A 41 -5.04 -38.71 0.76
C THR A 41 -4.73 -37.30 1.24
N ALA A 42 -5.64 -36.34 1.04
CA ALA A 42 -5.48 -34.96 1.49
C ALA A 42 -5.56 -34.84 3.02
N LEU A 43 -6.47 -35.59 3.65
CA LEU A 43 -6.55 -35.69 5.11
C LEU A 43 -5.26 -36.29 5.70
N ALA A 44 -4.81 -37.42 5.15
CA ALA A 44 -3.59 -38.10 5.59
C ALA A 44 -2.36 -37.20 5.46
N PHE A 45 -2.24 -36.45 4.35
CA PHE A 45 -1.16 -35.49 4.15
C PHE A 45 -1.20 -34.37 5.20
N GLN A 46 -2.36 -33.76 5.46
CA GLN A 46 -2.50 -32.70 6.45
C GLN A 46 -2.18 -33.20 7.87
N ILE A 47 -2.62 -34.40 8.23
CA ILE A 47 -2.27 -35.04 9.51
C ILE A 47 -0.76 -35.25 9.60
N ALA A 48 -0.13 -35.80 8.56
CA ALA A 48 1.32 -36.01 8.54
C ALA A 48 2.10 -34.71 8.71
N VAL A 49 1.69 -33.63 8.03
CA VAL A 49 2.33 -32.32 8.17
C VAL A 49 2.17 -31.76 9.59
N VAL A 50 1.02 -31.94 10.25
CA VAL A 50 0.84 -31.51 11.65
C VAL A 50 1.67 -32.36 12.60
N LEU A 51 1.67 -33.69 12.44
CA LEU A 51 2.41 -34.62 13.30
C LEU A 51 3.92 -34.41 13.24
N VAL A 52 4.46 -34.07 12.06
CA VAL A 52 5.90 -33.80 11.88
C VAL A 52 6.21 -32.33 12.17
N GLY A 53 5.37 -31.40 11.74
CA GLY A 53 5.57 -29.97 11.88
C GLY A 53 5.53 -29.49 13.33
N LEU A 54 4.64 -30.06 14.17
CA LEU A 54 4.48 -29.63 15.56
C LEU A 54 5.72 -29.85 16.40
N PRO A 55 6.29 -31.07 16.46
CA PRO A 55 7.47 -31.33 17.26
C PRO A 55 8.68 -30.55 16.74
N VAL A 56 8.83 -30.45 15.40
CA VAL A 56 9.94 -29.69 14.79
C VAL A 56 9.85 -28.22 15.17
N PHE A 57 8.67 -27.60 15.03
CA PHE A 57 8.45 -26.21 15.42
C PHE A 57 8.73 -26.01 16.91
N LEU A 58 8.09 -26.80 17.78
CA LEU A 58 8.22 -26.64 19.23
C LEU A 58 9.68 -26.81 19.68
N ALA A 59 10.41 -27.79 19.15
CA ALA A 59 11.80 -28.00 19.50
C ALA A 59 12.68 -26.78 19.18
N HIS A 60 12.56 -26.25 17.95
CA HIS A 60 13.39 -25.12 17.50
C HIS A 60 12.96 -23.80 18.13
N TRP A 61 11.65 -23.59 18.27
CA TRP A 61 11.11 -22.38 18.88
C TRP A 61 11.45 -22.29 20.37
N LEU A 62 11.25 -23.38 21.12
CA LEU A 62 11.61 -23.43 22.55
C LEU A 62 13.13 -23.33 22.74
N TRP A 63 13.94 -23.86 21.82
CA TRP A 63 15.38 -23.65 21.85
C TRP A 63 15.74 -22.16 21.68
N GLY A 64 15.16 -21.49 20.67
CA GLY A 64 15.35 -20.06 20.47
C GLY A 64 14.85 -19.22 21.64
N GLN A 65 13.74 -19.62 22.28
CA GLN A 65 13.21 -18.95 23.48
C GLN A 65 14.12 -19.12 24.70
N ARG A 66 14.61 -20.33 24.96
CA ARG A 66 15.56 -20.57 26.06
C ARG A 66 16.85 -19.77 25.87
N LEU A 67 17.33 -19.65 24.63
CA LEU A 67 18.50 -18.86 24.32
C LEU A 67 18.26 -17.37 24.59
N ALA A 68 17.14 -16.83 24.10
CA ALA A 68 16.72 -15.46 24.37
C ALA A 68 16.56 -15.17 25.87
N ASN A 69 16.04 -16.13 26.66
CA ASN A 69 15.91 -15.93 28.11
C ASN A 69 17.25 -15.95 28.87
N ARG A 70 18.32 -16.49 28.28
CA ARG A 70 19.64 -16.60 28.91
C ARG A 70 20.63 -15.53 28.44
N GLU A 71 20.51 -15.10 27.19
CA GLU A 71 21.48 -14.24 26.52
C GLU A 71 20.80 -12.95 26.03
N LEU A 72 21.16 -11.79 26.60
CA LEU A 72 20.66 -10.48 26.15
C LEU A 72 20.95 -10.22 24.67
N GLU A 73 22.11 -10.68 24.20
CA GLU A 73 22.51 -10.56 22.79
C GLU A 73 21.51 -11.25 21.83
N GLU A 74 20.86 -12.34 22.29
CA GLU A 74 19.84 -13.03 21.50
C GLU A 74 18.51 -12.27 21.50
N GLN A 75 18.14 -11.61 22.60
CA GLN A 75 16.95 -10.76 22.66
C GLN A 75 17.06 -9.51 21.78
N GLU A 76 18.27 -8.94 21.70
CA GLU A 76 18.58 -7.78 20.86
C GLU A 76 18.80 -8.15 19.40
N ALA A 77 19.04 -9.43 19.10
CA ALA A 77 19.37 -9.90 17.77
C ALA A 77 18.29 -9.51 16.75
N ALA A 78 18.68 -8.72 15.75
CA ALA A 78 17.76 -8.31 14.70
C ALA A 78 17.20 -9.47 13.86
N LEU A 79 17.84 -10.63 13.83
CA LEU A 79 17.27 -11.84 13.21
C LEU A 79 16.04 -12.35 13.98
N ARG A 80 16.07 -12.27 15.32
CA ARG A 80 14.92 -12.61 16.16
C ARG A 80 13.78 -11.63 15.94
N ARG A 81 14.08 -10.33 15.93
CA ARG A 81 13.07 -9.29 15.64
C ARG A 81 12.49 -9.44 14.24
N PHE A 82 13.32 -9.76 13.25
CA PHE A 82 12.86 -10.04 11.90
C PHE A 82 11.91 -11.25 11.89
N TYR A 83 12.28 -12.36 12.53
CA TYR A 83 11.42 -13.54 12.66
C TYR A 83 10.06 -13.19 13.29
N LEU A 84 10.04 -12.43 14.40
CA LEU A 84 8.82 -12.06 15.10
C LEU A 84 7.91 -11.18 14.21
N TYR A 85 8.43 -10.10 13.63
CA TYR A 85 7.64 -9.22 12.76
C TYR A 85 7.19 -9.92 11.47
N ALA A 86 8.04 -10.77 10.88
CA ALA A 86 7.67 -11.56 9.70
C ALA A 86 6.57 -12.58 10.03
N THR A 87 6.63 -13.24 11.19
CA THR A 87 5.61 -14.18 11.65
C THR A 87 4.29 -13.46 11.95
N LEU A 88 4.35 -12.30 12.62
CA LEU A 88 3.18 -11.44 12.85
C LEU A 88 2.54 -11.00 11.52
N ALA A 89 3.35 -10.61 10.53
CA ALA A 89 2.85 -10.26 9.21
C ALA A 89 2.22 -11.47 8.49
N GLY A 90 2.89 -12.63 8.56
CA GLY A 90 2.44 -13.89 7.98
C GLY A 90 1.13 -14.41 8.56
N PHE A 91 0.76 -14.03 9.78
CA PHE A 91 -0.55 -14.33 10.35
C PHE A 91 -1.58 -13.22 10.14
N LEU A 92 -1.19 -11.96 10.30
CA LEU A 92 -2.11 -10.84 10.21
C LEU A 92 -2.65 -10.66 8.78
N ALA A 93 -1.81 -10.81 7.76
CA ALA A 93 -2.24 -10.67 6.36
C ALA A 93 -3.36 -11.66 5.98
N PRO A 94 -3.21 -12.99 6.17
CA PRO A 94 -4.31 -13.93 5.93
C PRO A 94 -5.46 -13.80 6.93
N TRP A 95 -5.22 -13.28 8.14
CA TRP A 95 -6.31 -12.98 9.07
C TRP A 95 -7.22 -11.88 8.50
N ILE A 96 -6.65 -10.80 7.96
CA ILE A 96 -7.40 -9.71 7.34
C ILE A 96 -8.21 -10.20 6.13
N THR A 97 -7.63 -11.05 5.28
CA THR A 97 -8.35 -11.59 4.11
C THR A 97 -9.52 -12.48 4.52
N ASN A 98 -9.32 -13.40 5.49
CA ASN A 98 -10.41 -14.21 6.01
C ASN A 98 -11.47 -13.37 6.74
N PHE A 99 -11.09 -12.26 7.37
CA PHE A 99 -12.04 -11.36 8.02
C PHE A 99 -12.92 -10.64 6.98
N TYR A 100 -12.31 -10.15 5.90
CA TYR A 100 -13.03 -9.58 4.76
C TYR A 100 -14.02 -10.60 4.16
N ASP A 101 -13.57 -11.83 3.90
CA ASP A 101 -14.43 -12.86 3.30
C ASP A 101 -15.51 -13.38 4.27
N LEU A 102 -15.24 -13.41 5.58
CA LEU A 102 -16.23 -13.70 6.62
C LEU A 102 -17.37 -12.67 6.56
N LEU A 103 -17.06 -11.38 6.56
CA LEU A 103 -18.06 -10.31 6.44
C LEU A 103 -18.85 -10.44 5.14
N GLY A 104 -18.19 -10.80 4.04
CA GLY A 104 -18.83 -11.10 2.76
C GLY A 104 -19.80 -12.28 2.85
N SER A 105 -19.42 -13.34 3.55
CA SER A 105 -20.25 -14.53 3.76
C SER A 105 -21.47 -14.23 4.62
N ILE A 106 -21.31 -13.44 5.71
CA ILE A 106 -22.40 -12.99 6.57
C ILE A 106 -23.41 -12.14 5.79
N LEU A 107 -22.95 -11.18 4.99
CA LEU A 107 -23.84 -10.31 4.21
C LEU A 107 -24.61 -11.05 3.10
N ARG A 108 -24.18 -12.27 2.75
CA ARG A 108 -24.81 -13.12 1.72
C ARG A 108 -25.75 -14.18 2.30
N LEU A 109 -25.86 -14.32 3.63
CA LEU A 109 -26.75 -15.28 4.28
C LEU A 109 -28.19 -15.23 3.76
N ASN A 110 -28.69 -14.02 3.44
CA ASN A 110 -30.06 -13.80 3.00
C ASN A 110 -30.24 -13.78 1.47
N LYS A 111 -29.18 -13.99 0.68
CA LYS A 111 -29.28 -13.97 -0.79
C LYS A 111 -29.16 -15.40 -1.32
N SER A 112 -30.22 -15.92 -1.93
CA SER A 112 -30.23 -17.25 -2.58
C SER A 112 -29.28 -17.36 -3.79
N LEU A 113 -28.59 -16.27 -4.14
CA LEU A 113 -27.64 -16.20 -5.24
C LEU A 113 -26.24 -16.66 -4.81
N ASN A 114 -26.11 -17.99 -4.80
CA ASN A 114 -25.03 -18.81 -5.37
C ASN A 114 -23.56 -18.53 -5.02
N ARG A 115 -23.00 -19.56 -4.36
CA ARG A 115 -21.66 -20.14 -4.49
C ARG A 115 -20.48 -19.19 -4.24
N LEU A 116 -20.05 -19.19 -2.98
CA LEU A 116 -18.68 -18.83 -2.58
C LEU A 116 -17.65 -19.72 -3.33
N PRO A 117 -16.35 -19.37 -3.33
CA PRO A 117 -15.31 -20.27 -3.82
C PRO A 117 -15.54 -21.70 -3.29
N PHE A 118 -15.34 -22.71 -4.14
CA PHE A 118 -15.60 -24.12 -3.82
C PHE A 118 -17.08 -24.54 -3.71
N GLY A 119 -18.04 -23.70 -4.13
CA GLY A 119 -19.46 -24.08 -4.15
C GLY A 119 -20.11 -24.16 -2.76
N LEU A 120 -19.45 -23.61 -1.75
CA LEU A 120 -19.89 -23.62 -0.35
C LEU A 120 -21.19 -22.84 -0.16
N SER A 121 -22.00 -23.29 0.80
CA SER A 121 -23.12 -22.50 1.33
C SER A 121 -22.61 -21.31 2.14
N ALA A 122 -23.46 -20.31 2.39
CA ALA A 122 -23.09 -19.16 3.20
C ALA A 122 -22.66 -19.57 4.63
N THR A 123 -23.31 -20.56 5.22
CA THR A 123 -22.96 -21.10 6.54
C THR A 123 -21.61 -21.83 6.53
N ASP A 124 -21.35 -22.64 5.50
CA ASP A 124 -20.06 -23.32 5.36
C ASP A 124 -18.92 -22.31 5.11
N GLY A 125 -19.19 -21.26 4.35
CA GLY A 125 -18.25 -20.14 4.16
C GLY A 125 -17.92 -19.41 5.45
N ILE A 126 -18.92 -19.12 6.28
CA ILE A 126 -18.71 -18.53 7.61
C ILE A 126 -17.77 -19.42 8.44
N LEU A 127 -18.07 -20.72 8.51
CA LEU A 127 -17.25 -21.67 9.27
C LEU A 127 -15.82 -21.76 8.70
N TYR A 128 -15.68 -21.78 7.37
CA TYR A 128 -14.41 -21.82 6.66
C TYR A 128 -13.48 -20.67 7.04
N HIS A 129 -14.00 -19.44 7.09
CA HIS A 129 -13.23 -18.26 7.46
C HIS A 129 -13.02 -18.16 8.98
N LEU A 130 -14.02 -18.53 9.79
CA LEU A 130 -13.92 -18.49 11.25
C LEU A 130 -12.80 -19.41 11.78
N ILE A 131 -12.66 -20.62 11.23
CA ILE A 131 -11.58 -21.56 11.58
C ILE A 131 -10.20 -20.89 11.41
N ALA A 132 -9.96 -20.25 10.26
CA ALA A 132 -8.71 -19.57 9.99
C ALA A 132 -8.50 -18.36 10.91
N LEU A 133 -9.54 -17.55 11.14
CA LEU A 133 -9.46 -16.38 12.02
C LEU A 133 -9.08 -16.75 13.45
N VAL A 134 -9.64 -17.83 13.98
CA VAL A 134 -9.32 -18.33 15.33
C VAL A 134 -7.87 -18.79 15.40
N ILE A 135 -7.42 -19.66 14.50
CA ILE A 135 -6.05 -20.20 14.53
C ILE A 135 -5.02 -19.09 14.33
N LEU A 136 -5.18 -18.28 13.27
CA LEU A 136 -4.26 -17.19 12.96
C LEU A 136 -4.26 -16.14 14.08
N GLY A 137 -5.44 -15.82 14.65
CA GLY A 137 -5.58 -14.85 15.73
C GLY A 137 -4.88 -15.29 17.02
N VAL A 138 -5.05 -16.56 17.42
CA VAL A 138 -4.39 -17.13 18.61
C VAL A 138 -2.87 -17.09 18.45
N LEU A 139 -2.35 -17.50 17.29
CA LEU A 139 -0.91 -17.53 17.03
C LEU A 139 -0.32 -16.14 16.88
N TRP A 140 -1.04 -15.22 16.24
CA TRP A 140 -0.65 -13.82 16.17
C TRP A 140 -0.58 -13.22 17.59
N PHE A 141 -1.60 -13.44 18.41
CA PHE A 141 -1.64 -12.94 19.79
C PHE A 141 -0.50 -13.47 20.65
N TYR A 142 -0.18 -14.77 20.52
CA TYR A 142 0.96 -15.38 21.20
C TYR A 142 2.29 -14.70 20.84
N HIS A 143 2.58 -14.53 19.54
CA HIS A 143 3.82 -13.89 19.09
C HIS A 143 3.86 -12.40 19.44
N GLN A 144 2.71 -11.72 19.41
CA GLN A 144 2.60 -10.31 19.79
C GLN A 144 2.88 -10.13 21.28
N ARG A 145 2.40 -11.04 22.14
CA ARG A 145 2.68 -11.02 23.58
C ARG A 145 4.17 -11.18 23.86
N ILE A 146 4.84 -12.07 23.13
CA ILE A 146 6.31 -12.26 23.25
C ILE A 146 7.03 -10.99 22.85
N LEU A 147 6.74 -10.45 21.66
CA LEU A 147 7.36 -9.22 21.17
C LEU A 147 7.14 -8.06 22.15
N ALA A 148 5.92 -7.88 22.65
CA ALA A 148 5.58 -6.83 23.59
C ALA A 148 6.28 -7.01 24.95
N SER A 149 6.46 -8.24 25.42
CA SER A 149 7.22 -8.50 26.65
C SER A 149 8.70 -8.15 26.49
N GLU A 150 9.29 -8.47 25.34
CA GLU A 150 10.70 -8.14 25.05
C GLU A 150 10.91 -6.63 24.84
N GLN A 151 9.93 -5.92 24.29
CA GLN A 151 10.03 -4.47 24.12
C GLN A 151 9.99 -3.69 25.45
N LYS A 152 9.38 -4.26 26.50
CA LYS A 152 9.37 -3.66 27.84
C LYS A 152 10.74 -3.68 28.50
N THR A 153 11.51 -4.73 28.26
CA THR A 153 12.87 -4.89 28.81
C THR A 153 13.90 -4.20 27.91
N ILE A 154 13.77 -4.37 26.59
CA ILE A 154 14.72 -3.90 25.60
C ILE A 154 13.96 -3.17 24.48
N PRO A 155 13.94 -1.83 24.51
CA PRO A 155 13.33 -1.03 23.45
C PRO A 155 13.99 -1.29 22.10
N ASP A 156 13.20 -1.39 21.02
CA ASP A 156 13.78 -1.54 19.69
C ASP A 156 14.55 -0.26 19.29
N ARG A 157 15.85 -0.41 19.03
CA ARG A 157 16.74 0.63 18.49
C ARG A 157 17.28 0.23 17.12
N GLU A 158 17.67 1.23 16.32
CA GLU A 158 18.37 1.09 15.05
C GLU A 158 17.71 0.12 14.03
N ARG A 159 18.28 -1.08 13.87
CA ARG A 159 17.77 -2.07 12.92
C ARG A 159 16.42 -2.63 13.37
N ASN A 160 16.21 -2.77 14.69
CA ASN A 160 14.97 -3.29 15.24
C ASN A 160 13.83 -2.27 15.10
N SER A 161 14.11 -0.98 15.28
CA SER A 161 13.12 0.09 15.04
C SER A 161 12.73 0.15 13.55
N THR A 162 13.69 -0.09 12.66
CA THR A 162 13.42 -0.20 11.21
C THR A 162 12.48 -1.36 10.89
N LEU A 163 12.69 -2.55 11.47
CA LEU A 163 11.80 -3.71 11.29
C LEU A 163 10.39 -3.45 11.81
N ARG A 164 10.27 -2.82 12.99
CA ARG A 164 8.98 -2.36 13.53
C ARG A 164 8.28 -1.42 12.56
N ARG A 165 8.99 -0.42 12.05
CA ARG A 165 8.43 0.56 11.11
C ARG A 165 8.01 -0.10 9.80
N MET A 166 8.74 -1.08 9.28
CA MET A 166 8.33 -1.84 8.10
C MET A 166 7.00 -2.55 8.32
N TYR A 167 6.84 -3.21 9.47
CA TYR A 167 5.57 -3.83 9.85
C TYR A 167 4.45 -2.79 9.94
N VAL A 168 4.66 -1.73 10.71
CA VAL A 168 3.60 -0.72 10.97
C VAL A 168 3.21 0.05 9.71
N LEU A 169 4.20 0.58 8.98
CA LEU A 169 3.96 1.37 7.76
C LEU A 169 3.47 0.48 6.61
N GLY A 170 3.89 -0.78 6.55
CA GLY A 170 3.40 -1.75 5.56
C GLY A 170 1.91 -2.02 5.70
N PHE A 171 1.43 -2.33 6.91
CA PHE A 171 0.00 -2.53 7.15
C PHE A 171 -0.80 -1.23 7.07
N SER A 172 -0.23 -0.08 7.49
CA SER A 172 -0.82 1.23 7.25
C SER A 172 -1.04 1.49 5.76
N LEU A 173 -0.05 1.18 4.92
CA LEU A 173 -0.15 1.37 3.47
C LEU A 173 -1.19 0.46 2.85
N ALA A 174 -1.23 -0.82 3.25
CA ALA A 174 -2.23 -1.77 2.78
C ALA A 174 -3.66 -1.32 3.13
N GLY A 175 -3.88 -0.85 4.36
CA GLY A 175 -5.16 -0.29 4.79
C GLY A 175 -5.53 0.98 4.01
N LEU A 176 -4.58 1.89 3.80
CA LEU A 176 -4.79 3.13 3.06
C LEU A 176 -5.21 2.84 1.61
N PHE A 177 -4.52 1.89 0.96
CA PHE A 177 -4.83 1.49 -0.41
C PHE A 177 -6.23 0.86 -0.52
N ALA A 178 -6.57 -0.07 0.38
CA ALA A 178 -7.90 -0.67 0.44
C ALA A 178 -9.00 0.39 0.67
N THR A 179 -8.77 1.34 1.58
CA THR A 179 -9.67 2.46 1.87
C THR A 179 -9.86 3.36 0.64
N GLY A 180 -8.75 3.77 0.01
CA GLY A 180 -8.78 4.64 -1.16
C GLY A 180 -9.54 4.01 -2.32
N LEU A 181 -9.29 2.73 -2.63
CA LEU A 181 -10.04 2.01 -3.65
C LEU A 181 -11.53 1.93 -3.34
N ALA A 182 -11.89 1.60 -2.09
CA ALA A 182 -13.29 1.50 -1.69
C ALA A 182 -14.02 2.83 -1.84
N VAL A 183 -13.41 3.95 -1.39
CA VAL A 183 -13.97 5.29 -1.54
C VAL A 183 -14.17 5.66 -3.01
N ILE A 184 -13.15 5.42 -3.86
CA ILE A 184 -13.23 5.70 -5.30
C ILE A 184 -14.38 4.90 -5.93
N HIS A 185 -14.49 3.61 -5.65
CA HIS A 185 -15.55 2.75 -6.20
C HIS A 185 -16.93 3.13 -5.68
N LEU A 186 -17.07 3.49 -4.41
CA LEU A 186 -18.35 3.92 -3.83
C LEU A 186 -18.82 5.26 -4.44
N ILE A 187 -17.93 6.24 -4.61
CA ILE A 187 -18.28 7.50 -5.29
C ILE A 187 -18.67 7.22 -6.75
N ARG A 188 -17.91 6.36 -7.45
CA ARG A 188 -18.25 5.94 -8.82
C ARG A 188 -19.64 5.31 -8.88
N LEU A 189 -19.96 4.41 -7.95
CA LEU A 189 -21.26 3.76 -7.88
C LEU A 189 -22.39 4.78 -7.64
N LEU A 190 -22.16 5.77 -6.76
CA LEU A 190 -23.10 6.88 -6.53
C LEU A 190 -23.37 7.68 -7.82
N MET A 191 -22.35 7.93 -8.62
CA MET A 191 -22.50 8.65 -9.89
C MET A 191 -23.20 7.83 -10.99
N LEU A 192 -23.07 6.50 -10.95
CA LEU A 192 -23.64 5.59 -11.94
C LEU A 192 -25.07 5.12 -11.62
N LEU A 193 -25.63 5.53 -10.47
CA LEU A 193 -26.95 5.09 -10.03
C LEU A 193 -28.08 5.71 -10.88
N MET A 194 -28.31 5.10 -12.05
CA MET A 194 -29.62 4.95 -12.69
C MET A 194 -29.93 3.46 -12.82
N GLY A 195 -30.84 2.95 -11.97
CA GLY A 195 -31.39 1.59 -12.06
C GLY A 195 -30.82 0.60 -11.03
N PHE A 196 -31.54 0.35 -9.94
CA PHE A 196 -31.18 -0.64 -8.92
C PHE A 196 -31.29 -2.07 -9.47
N SER A 197 -30.15 -2.71 -9.74
CA SER A 197 -30.06 -4.14 -10.11
C SER A 197 -29.37 -4.96 -9.01
N THR A 198 -29.61 -6.28 -9.00
CA THR A 198 -28.98 -7.21 -8.04
C THR A 198 -27.46 -7.23 -8.10
N ARG A 199 -26.86 -6.95 -9.27
CA ARG A 199 -25.39 -6.84 -9.44
C ARG A 199 -24.82 -5.64 -8.67
N LEU A 200 -25.49 -4.49 -8.70
CA LEU A 200 -25.04 -3.29 -7.99
C LEU A 200 -25.02 -3.49 -6.46
N ASN A 201 -25.96 -4.27 -5.93
CA ASN A 201 -26.02 -4.59 -4.50
C ASN A 201 -24.82 -5.45 -4.02
N VAL A 202 -24.26 -6.30 -4.89
CA VAL A 202 -23.08 -7.12 -4.55
C VAL A 202 -21.82 -6.28 -4.58
N VAL A 203 -21.67 -5.42 -5.59
CA VAL A 203 -20.56 -4.47 -5.68
C VAL A 203 -20.54 -3.53 -4.48
N LEU A 204 -21.68 -2.93 -4.15
CA LEU A 204 -21.84 -2.04 -2.99
C LEU A 204 -21.42 -2.74 -1.70
N ALA A 205 -21.90 -3.96 -1.44
CA ALA A 205 -21.57 -4.70 -0.24
C ALA A 205 -20.06 -4.98 -0.15
N ASN A 206 -19.43 -5.43 -1.24
CA ASN A 206 -17.98 -5.70 -1.26
C ASN A 206 -17.16 -4.44 -0.97
N GLU A 207 -17.53 -3.29 -1.55
CA GLU A 207 -16.82 -2.03 -1.30
C GLU A 207 -17.06 -1.48 0.10
N LEU A 208 -18.24 -1.67 0.69
CA LEU A 208 -18.49 -1.34 2.10
C LEU A 208 -17.65 -2.19 3.06
N ILE A 209 -17.53 -3.51 2.80
CA ILE A 209 -16.64 -4.38 3.58
C ILE A 209 -15.18 -3.93 3.41
N ARG A 210 -14.76 -3.65 2.17
CA ARG A 210 -13.39 -3.19 1.87
C ARG A 210 -13.10 -1.88 2.60
N LEU A 211 -14.05 -0.95 2.61
CA LEU A 211 -13.94 0.31 3.34
C LEU A 211 -13.81 0.05 4.84
N LEU A 212 -14.68 -0.78 5.42
CA LEU A 212 -14.66 -1.09 6.84
C LEU A 212 -13.32 -1.70 7.27
N VAL A 213 -12.88 -2.74 6.56
CA VAL A 213 -11.63 -3.45 6.87
C VAL A 213 -10.41 -2.57 6.59
N GLY A 214 -10.38 -1.92 5.43
CA GLY A 214 -9.27 -1.04 5.02
C GLY A 214 -9.12 0.16 5.94
N ALA A 215 -10.22 0.85 6.26
CA ALA A 215 -10.19 2.05 7.10
C ALA A 215 -9.81 1.70 8.53
N SER A 216 -10.31 0.58 9.06
CA SER A 216 -9.91 0.09 10.39
C SER A 216 -8.42 -0.24 10.43
N LEU A 217 -7.92 -0.96 9.43
CA LEU A 217 -6.50 -1.32 9.34
C LEU A 217 -5.61 -0.08 9.22
N TRP A 218 -5.95 0.84 8.32
CA TRP A 218 -5.24 2.10 8.18
C TRP A 218 -5.25 2.88 9.48
N PHE A 219 -6.43 3.10 10.09
CA PHE A 219 -6.56 3.89 11.31
C PHE A 219 -5.71 3.33 12.44
N VAL A 220 -5.76 2.01 12.68
CA VAL A 220 -4.99 1.35 13.75
C VAL A 220 -3.48 1.52 13.54
N PHE A 221 -2.98 1.15 12.37
CA PHE A 221 -1.54 1.17 12.10
C PHE A 221 -0.99 2.58 11.89
N TRP A 222 -1.77 3.46 11.29
CA TRP A 222 -1.40 4.86 11.12
C TRP A 222 -1.40 5.62 12.44
N ARG A 223 -2.38 5.37 13.33
CA ARG A 223 -2.36 5.90 14.70
C ARG A 223 -1.11 5.42 15.44
N TRP A 224 -0.76 4.14 15.33
CA TRP A 224 0.46 3.61 15.93
C TRP A 224 1.72 4.30 15.36
N ALA A 225 1.81 4.48 14.04
CA ALA A 225 2.92 5.20 13.41
C ALA A 225 3.03 6.66 13.87
N ARG A 226 1.90 7.35 14.09
CA ARG A 226 1.90 8.71 14.64
C ARG A 226 2.34 8.75 16.10
N GLN A 227 1.86 7.83 16.93
CA GLN A 227 2.28 7.72 18.32
C GLN A 227 3.79 7.44 18.44
N LEU A 228 4.34 6.57 17.59
CA LEU A 228 5.78 6.33 17.53
C LEU A 228 6.56 7.62 17.20
N PHE A 229 6.09 8.41 16.23
CA PHE A 229 6.73 9.68 15.89
C PHE A 229 6.65 10.72 17.03
N GLU A 230 5.49 10.84 17.69
CA GLU A 230 5.28 11.81 18.77
C GLU A 230 6.06 11.46 20.04
N GLN A 231 6.23 10.17 20.35
CA GLN A 231 6.83 9.71 21.60
C GLN A 231 8.28 9.23 21.45
N GLY A 232 8.72 8.91 20.23
CA GLY A 232 9.99 8.23 19.97
C GLY A 232 11.21 9.12 19.82
N GLY A 233 11.10 10.41 20.10
CA GLY A 233 12.22 11.36 20.09
C GLY A 233 12.95 11.45 18.75
N ALA A 234 14.26 11.71 18.80
CA ALA A 234 15.08 11.92 17.60
C ALA A 234 15.10 10.70 16.66
N GLU A 235 15.18 9.48 17.19
CA GLU A 235 15.30 8.27 16.37
C GLU A 235 14.06 8.06 15.46
N GLU A 236 12.86 8.27 15.98
CA GLU A 236 11.63 8.20 15.18
C GLU A 236 11.45 9.43 14.27
N GLY A 237 11.90 10.59 14.74
CA GLY A 237 11.93 11.82 13.95
C GLY A 237 12.79 11.75 12.69
N GLU A 238 13.93 11.08 12.78
CA GLU A 238 14.91 10.91 11.70
C GLU A 238 14.61 9.71 10.79
N SER A 239 13.48 9.03 11.00
CA SER A 239 13.07 7.85 10.23
C SER A 239 12.95 8.16 8.74
N ALA A 240 13.89 7.62 7.96
CA ALA A 240 13.86 7.68 6.50
C ALA A 240 12.65 6.89 5.94
N LEU A 241 12.26 5.79 6.58
CA LEU A 241 11.15 4.95 6.12
C LEU A 241 9.80 5.64 6.24
N ARG A 242 9.55 6.39 7.33
CA ARG A 242 8.35 7.22 7.47
C ARG A 242 8.32 8.31 6.39
N LYS A 243 9.46 8.97 6.15
CA LYS A 243 9.56 10.01 5.13
C LYS A 243 9.30 9.44 3.72
N PHE A 244 9.82 8.24 3.44
CA PHE A 244 9.55 7.50 2.21
C PHE A 244 8.06 7.15 2.05
N TYR A 245 7.43 6.62 3.11
CA TYR A 245 5.98 6.34 3.12
C TYR A 245 5.15 7.60 2.81
N LEU A 246 5.45 8.72 3.47
CA LEU A 246 4.71 9.98 3.28
C LEU A 246 4.89 10.54 1.87
N TYR A 247 6.13 10.70 1.41
CA TYR A 247 6.38 11.22 0.06
C TYR A 247 5.90 10.26 -1.04
N GLY A 248 6.01 8.94 -0.85
CA GLY A 248 5.48 7.95 -1.78
C GLY A 248 3.96 8.04 -1.91
N THR A 249 3.26 8.20 -0.78
CA THR A 249 1.81 8.38 -0.75
C THR A 249 1.37 9.68 -1.44
N VAL A 250 2.04 10.80 -1.12
CA VAL A 250 1.77 12.10 -1.75
C VAL A 250 2.10 12.07 -3.24
N PHE A 251 3.18 11.41 -3.65
CA PHE A 251 3.55 11.24 -5.05
C PHE A 251 2.48 10.48 -5.83
N TYR A 252 2.12 9.28 -5.36
CA TYR A 252 1.13 8.43 -6.02
C TYR A 252 -0.23 9.15 -6.18
N SER A 253 -0.70 9.79 -5.11
CA SER A 253 -1.95 10.57 -5.14
C SER A 253 -1.87 11.80 -6.05
N THR A 254 -0.74 12.54 -6.06
CA THR A 254 -0.54 13.68 -6.96
C THR A 254 -0.60 13.25 -8.43
N VAL A 255 0.14 12.21 -8.81
CA VAL A 255 0.15 11.70 -10.18
C VAL A 255 -1.27 11.28 -10.61
N GLY A 256 -1.98 10.55 -9.73
CA GLY A 256 -3.36 10.15 -10.01
C GLY A 256 -4.32 11.33 -10.17
N VAL A 257 -4.26 12.34 -9.30
CA VAL A 257 -5.10 13.55 -9.41
C VAL A 257 -4.79 14.32 -10.69
N VAL A 258 -3.51 14.54 -11.01
CA VAL A 258 -3.09 15.29 -12.20
C VAL A 258 -3.53 14.59 -13.48
N ALA A 259 -3.26 13.27 -13.60
CA ALA A 259 -3.60 12.51 -14.79
C ALA A 259 -5.11 12.52 -15.06
N ASN A 260 -5.93 12.35 -14.02
CA ASN A 260 -7.38 12.37 -14.17
C ASN A 260 -7.93 13.78 -14.41
N SER A 261 -7.28 14.82 -13.87
CA SER A 261 -7.62 16.22 -14.17
C SER A 261 -7.32 16.57 -15.62
N ALA A 262 -6.21 16.07 -16.19
CA ALA A 262 -5.90 16.21 -17.61
C ALA A 262 -6.99 15.57 -18.49
N GLY A 263 -7.52 14.41 -18.10
CA GLY A 263 -8.64 13.78 -18.80
C GLY A 263 -9.91 14.64 -18.81
N ILE A 264 -10.26 15.27 -17.68
CA ILE A 264 -11.39 16.22 -17.62
C ILE A 264 -11.12 17.44 -18.49
N LEU A 265 -9.92 18.01 -18.44
CA LEU A 265 -9.51 19.14 -19.28
C LEU A 265 -9.62 18.81 -20.77
N ALA A 266 -9.19 17.60 -21.18
CA ALA A 266 -9.33 17.14 -22.56
C ALA A 266 -10.82 17.11 -22.98
N GLY A 267 -11.70 16.60 -22.13
CA GLY A 267 -13.15 16.65 -22.35
C GLY A 267 -13.71 18.07 -22.49
N VAL A 268 -13.18 19.03 -21.74
CA VAL A 268 -13.53 20.47 -21.86
C VAL A 268 -13.05 21.02 -23.21
N PHE A 269 -11.80 20.77 -23.61
CA PHE A 269 -11.29 21.23 -24.90
C PHE A 269 -12.02 20.61 -26.09
N ARG A 270 -12.45 19.34 -26.00
CA ARG A 270 -13.32 18.73 -27.02
C ARG A 270 -14.60 19.55 -27.22
N ARG A 271 -15.25 19.96 -26.13
CA ARG A 271 -16.45 20.80 -26.21
C ARG A 271 -16.17 22.17 -26.84
N ILE A 272 -15.06 22.81 -26.45
CA ILE A 272 -14.63 24.10 -27.03
C ILE A 272 -14.40 23.96 -28.54
N LEU A 273 -13.81 22.83 -28.97
CA LEU A 273 -13.53 22.53 -30.38
C LEU A 273 -14.72 21.93 -31.14
N SER A 274 -15.93 21.97 -30.55
CA SER A 274 -17.17 21.45 -31.16
C SER A 274 -17.08 19.96 -31.54
N LEU A 275 -16.36 19.18 -30.74
CA LEU A 275 -16.32 17.72 -30.84
C LEU A 275 -17.39 17.10 -29.93
N PRO A 276 -17.87 15.88 -30.26
CA PRO A 276 -18.73 15.13 -29.37
C PRO A 276 -18.07 14.97 -27.98
N PRO A 277 -18.85 15.14 -26.89
CA PRO A 277 -18.36 14.87 -25.55
C PRO A 277 -17.93 13.41 -25.47
N GLU A 278 -16.72 13.18 -24.95
CA GLU A 278 -16.17 11.86 -24.71
C GLU A 278 -15.71 11.77 -23.26
N GLY A 279 -15.78 10.56 -22.69
CA GLY A 279 -15.46 10.28 -21.30
C GLY A 279 -16.65 10.50 -20.38
N ASN A 280 -16.78 9.61 -19.39
CA ASN A 280 -17.77 9.73 -18.33
C ASN A 280 -17.09 10.32 -17.09
N LEU A 281 -17.64 11.39 -16.51
CA LEU A 281 -17.12 11.98 -15.27
C LEU A 281 -17.05 10.98 -14.11
N SER A 282 -17.86 9.91 -14.14
CA SER A 282 -17.77 8.82 -13.15
C SER A 282 -16.44 8.05 -13.18
N GLU A 283 -15.61 8.23 -14.21
CA GLU A 283 -14.29 7.63 -14.29
C GLU A 283 -13.24 8.47 -13.53
N PRO A 284 -12.93 9.72 -13.94
CA PRO A 284 -11.87 10.52 -13.32
C PRO A 284 -12.28 11.19 -12.01
N LEU A 285 -13.54 11.61 -11.85
CA LEU A 285 -13.95 12.41 -10.69
C LEU A 285 -13.82 11.65 -9.36
N PRO A 286 -14.26 10.38 -9.24
CA PRO A 286 -14.04 9.60 -8.02
C PRO A 286 -12.57 9.45 -7.66
N ILE A 287 -11.70 9.27 -8.67
CA ILE A 287 -10.26 9.14 -8.47
C ILE A 287 -9.66 10.46 -7.95
N ILE A 288 -10.04 11.59 -8.54
CA ILE A 288 -9.61 12.92 -8.08
C ILE A 288 -10.05 13.16 -6.63
N LEU A 289 -11.29 12.83 -6.29
CA LEU A 289 -11.80 13.03 -4.92
C LEU A 289 -11.12 12.11 -3.92
N GLY A 290 -11.02 10.81 -4.23
CA GLY A 290 -10.41 9.82 -3.35
C GLY A 290 -8.91 10.07 -3.14
N LEU A 291 -8.15 10.21 -4.22
CA LEU A 291 -6.71 10.48 -4.14
C LEU A 291 -6.43 11.90 -3.66
N GLY A 292 -7.28 12.88 -3.97
CA GLY A 292 -7.17 14.25 -3.46
C GLY A 292 -7.30 14.31 -1.94
N ALA A 293 -8.21 13.54 -1.35
CA ALA A 293 -8.32 13.41 0.10
C ALA A 293 -7.06 12.76 0.72
N VAL A 294 -6.55 11.69 0.10
CA VAL A 294 -5.30 11.03 0.53
C VAL A 294 -4.12 12.00 0.46
N TRP A 295 -4.00 12.74 -0.64
CA TRP A 295 -2.99 13.78 -0.83
C TRP A 295 -3.08 14.86 0.24
N ALA A 296 -4.26 15.46 0.42
CA ALA A 296 -4.46 16.57 1.34
C ALA A 296 -4.08 16.19 2.77
N TYR A 297 -4.52 15.02 3.23
CA TYR A 297 -4.20 14.53 4.56
C TYR A 297 -2.70 14.27 4.75
N HIS A 298 -2.05 13.53 3.84
CA HIS A 298 -0.64 13.18 4.01
C HIS A 298 0.30 14.36 3.74
N ALA A 299 -0.09 15.30 2.87
CA ALA A 299 0.63 16.56 2.68
C ALA A 299 0.53 17.45 3.93
N PHE A 300 -0.61 17.49 4.61
CA PHE A 300 -0.75 18.16 5.90
C PHE A 300 0.18 17.55 6.95
N VAL A 301 0.17 16.22 7.10
CA VAL A 301 1.08 15.52 8.03
C VAL A 301 2.55 15.81 7.70
N LEU A 302 2.92 15.79 6.42
CA LEU A 302 4.29 16.07 6.02
C LEU A 302 4.73 17.50 6.37
N ARG A 303 3.83 18.48 6.26
CA ARG A 303 4.07 19.87 6.66
C ARG A 303 4.20 20.01 8.18
N ASP A 304 3.32 19.33 8.94
CA ASP A 304 3.37 19.29 10.40
C ASP A 304 4.68 18.63 10.90
N ASP A 305 5.06 17.48 10.34
CA ASP A 305 6.32 16.80 10.64
C ASP A 305 7.54 17.72 10.38
N ALA A 306 7.53 18.48 9.28
CA ALA A 306 8.61 19.41 8.92
C ALA A 306 8.71 20.63 9.85
N GLY A 307 7.63 21.02 10.53
CA GLY A 307 7.65 22.07 11.54
C GLY A 307 8.21 21.61 12.89
N LYS A 308 8.14 20.30 13.18
CA LYS A 308 8.55 19.72 14.47
C LYS A 308 10.02 19.31 14.51
N ILE A 309 10.56 18.78 13.41
CA ILE A 309 11.88 18.15 13.39
C ILE A 309 12.68 18.62 12.18
N LYS A 310 13.94 19.01 12.42
CA LYS A 310 14.87 19.39 11.37
C LYS A 310 15.27 18.16 10.55
N GLU A 311 15.15 18.25 9.23
CA GLU A 311 15.46 17.13 8.34
C GLU A 311 16.95 16.76 8.36
N VAL A 312 17.23 15.46 8.43
CA VAL A 312 18.58 14.90 8.30
C VAL A 312 18.95 14.62 6.83
N PRO A 313 20.25 14.47 6.49
CA PRO A 313 20.70 14.29 5.10
C PRO A 313 19.99 13.18 4.31
N ARG A 314 19.69 12.05 4.96
CA ARG A 314 18.95 10.94 4.32
C ARG A 314 17.51 11.35 3.95
N GLN A 315 16.81 12.06 4.83
CA GLN A 315 15.46 12.55 4.58
C GLN A 315 15.43 13.64 3.49
N MET A 316 16.44 14.52 3.48
CA MET A 316 16.61 15.51 2.40
C MET A 316 16.84 14.82 1.04
N GLY A 317 17.53 13.67 1.02
CA GLY A 317 17.66 12.83 -0.18
C GLY A 317 16.30 12.35 -0.71
N ILE A 318 15.44 11.84 0.16
CA ILE A 318 14.09 11.37 -0.19
C ILE A 318 13.21 12.52 -0.70
N ARG A 319 13.21 13.66 -0.01
CA ARG A 319 12.49 14.87 -0.45
C ARG A 319 12.93 15.29 -1.85
N ARG A 320 14.24 15.30 -2.11
CA ARG A 320 14.78 15.65 -3.43
C ARG A 320 14.34 14.64 -4.50
N LEU A 321 14.46 13.34 -4.21
CA LEU A 321 13.97 12.29 -5.12
C LEU A 321 12.49 12.51 -5.49
N TYR A 322 11.65 12.77 -4.49
CA TYR A 322 10.24 13.10 -4.69
C TYR A 322 10.04 14.32 -5.60
N LEU A 323 10.73 15.43 -5.33
CA LEU A 323 10.60 16.65 -6.14
C LEU A 323 11.04 16.42 -7.60
N TYR A 324 12.14 15.69 -7.81
CA TYR A 324 12.62 15.34 -9.14
C TYR A 324 11.68 14.38 -9.87
N LEU A 325 11.07 13.41 -9.17
CA LEU A 325 10.08 12.51 -9.78
C LEU A 325 8.82 13.26 -10.21
N ILE A 326 8.32 14.20 -9.41
CA ILE A 326 7.17 15.02 -9.83
C ILE A 326 7.56 15.93 -11.00
N ALA A 327 8.70 16.60 -10.91
CA ALA A 327 9.20 17.42 -12.01
C ALA A 327 9.35 16.60 -13.31
N PHE A 328 9.82 15.35 -13.20
CA PHE A 328 9.97 14.42 -14.31
C PHE A 328 8.62 14.13 -14.98
N VAL A 329 7.63 13.72 -14.19
CA VAL A 329 6.28 13.43 -14.70
C VAL A 329 5.67 14.67 -15.35
N GLY A 330 5.79 15.83 -14.70
CA GLY A 330 5.32 17.11 -15.24
C GLY A 330 6.02 17.49 -16.54
N LEU A 331 7.34 17.31 -16.63
CA LEU A 331 8.11 17.64 -17.84
C LEU A 331 7.79 16.70 -18.99
N CYS A 332 7.67 15.40 -18.74
CA CYS A 332 7.22 14.44 -19.75
C CYS A 332 5.84 14.81 -20.31
N ALA A 333 4.89 15.17 -19.43
CA ALA A 333 3.57 15.65 -19.85
C ALA A 333 3.69 16.95 -20.66
N LEU A 334 4.45 17.95 -20.16
CA LEU A 334 4.67 19.22 -20.84
C LEU A 334 5.25 19.02 -22.26
N LEU A 335 6.30 18.21 -22.39
CA LEU A 335 6.93 17.90 -23.68
C LEU A 335 6.00 17.12 -24.60
N THR A 336 5.24 16.15 -24.07
CA THR A 336 4.24 15.40 -24.85
C THR A 336 3.18 16.34 -25.41
N GLY A 337 2.70 17.28 -24.61
CA GLY A 337 1.74 18.30 -25.03
C GLY A 337 2.32 19.22 -26.11
N ILE A 338 3.53 19.75 -25.91
CA ILE A 338 4.20 20.61 -26.90
C ILE A 338 4.43 19.89 -28.23
N VAL A 339 5.01 18.69 -28.20
CA VAL A 339 5.26 17.90 -29.42
C VAL A 339 3.95 17.55 -30.13
N GLY A 340 2.92 17.20 -29.37
CA GLY A 340 1.60 16.91 -29.91
C GLY A 340 0.95 18.12 -30.58
N ASP A 341 0.91 19.26 -29.91
CA ASP A 341 0.36 20.52 -30.46
C ASP A 341 1.16 20.99 -31.69
N LEU A 342 2.50 20.84 -31.68
CA LEU A 342 3.34 21.12 -32.86
C LEU A 342 3.01 20.19 -34.04
N ASN A 343 2.82 18.90 -33.79
CA ASN A 343 2.43 17.95 -34.84
C ASN A 343 1.04 18.30 -35.42
N VAL A 344 0.10 18.75 -34.58
CA VAL A 344 -1.20 19.27 -35.05
C VAL A 344 -1.01 20.49 -35.95
N LEU A 345 -0.16 21.45 -35.57
CA LEU A 345 0.12 22.64 -36.37
C LEU A 345 0.78 22.29 -37.72
N LEU A 346 1.75 21.37 -37.73
CA LEU A 346 2.41 20.92 -38.96
C LEU A 346 1.43 20.23 -39.91
N ARG A 347 0.58 19.35 -39.38
CA ARG A 347 -0.45 18.67 -40.19
C ARG A 347 -1.53 19.63 -40.68
N LEU A 348 -1.88 20.65 -39.91
CA LEU A 348 -2.81 21.69 -40.34
C LEU A 348 -2.25 22.49 -41.53
N LEU A 349 -0.95 22.79 -41.51
CA LEU A 349 -0.26 23.45 -42.63
C LEU A 349 -0.21 22.58 -43.89
N ASP A 350 -0.02 21.28 -43.73
CA ASP A 350 0.05 20.30 -44.83
C ASP A 350 -1.33 20.03 -45.46
N GLN A 351 -2.35 19.78 -44.62
CA GLN A 351 -3.70 19.39 -45.07
C GLN A 351 -4.60 20.59 -45.39
N GLY A 352 -4.26 21.79 -44.90
CA GLY A 352 -5.03 23.03 -45.07
C GLY A 352 -6.42 23.03 -44.40
N THR A 353 -6.81 21.95 -43.71
CA THR A 353 -8.14 21.77 -43.13
C THR A 353 -8.07 21.32 -41.68
N PHE A 354 -8.84 21.97 -40.80
CA PHE A 354 -8.89 21.64 -39.37
C PHE A 354 -9.98 20.60 -39.08
N GLY A 355 -9.72 19.37 -39.52
CA GLY A 355 -10.62 18.23 -39.40
C GLY A 355 -10.92 17.78 -37.96
N THR A 356 -11.79 16.79 -37.81
CA THR A 356 -12.14 16.20 -36.51
C THR A 356 -10.94 15.59 -35.80
N GLU A 357 -10.07 14.89 -36.53
CA GLU A 357 -8.86 14.25 -35.99
C GLU A 357 -7.89 15.27 -35.38
N LEU A 358 -7.59 16.37 -36.09
CA LEU A 358 -6.68 17.41 -35.59
C LEU A 358 -7.25 18.14 -34.38
N ARG A 359 -8.57 18.38 -34.35
CA ARG A 359 -9.25 18.93 -33.17
C ARG A 359 -9.16 18.00 -31.96
N GLU A 360 -9.28 16.69 -32.17
CA GLU A 360 -9.20 15.70 -31.11
C GLU A 360 -7.79 15.62 -30.53
N GLN A 361 -6.78 15.58 -31.40
CA GLN A 361 -5.38 15.62 -31.00
C GLN A 361 -5.06 16.91 -30.22
N LEU A 362 -5.49 18.07 -30.72
CA LEU A 362 -5.30 19.36 -30.04
C LEU A 362 -5.93 19.34 -28.64
N ALA A 363 -7.16 18.84 -28.49
CA ALA A 363 -7.83 18.77 -27.20
C ALA A 363 -7.04 17.95 -26.16
N ILE A 364 -6.51 16.81 -26.57
CA ILE A 364 -5.75 15.91 -25.70
C ILE A 364 -4.39 16.52 -25.35
N PHE A 365 -3.63 16.98 -26.34
CA PHE A 365 -2.28 17.48 -26.14
C PHE A 365 -2.25 18.80 -25.38
N THR A 366 -3.16 19.72 -25.67
CA THR A 366 -3.32 20.96 -24.91
C THR A 366 -3.71 20.67 -23.44
N ALA A 367 -4.56 19.67 -23.19
CA ALA A 367 -4.91 19.28 -21.81
C ALA A 367 -3.73 18.70 -21.04
N ILE A 368 -2.94 17.83 -21.68
CA ILE A 368 -1.72 17.26 -21.09
C ILE A 368 -0.68 18.36 -20.84
N LEU A 369 -0.51 19.29 -21.79
CA LEU A 369 0.37 20.46 -21.67
C LEU A 369 0.01 21.29 -20.43
N LEU A 370 -1.26 21.69 -20.31
CA LEU A 370 -1.74 22.54 -19.22
C LEU A 370 -1.72 21.85 -17.87
N ALA A 371 -1.96 20.53 -17.82
CA ALA A 371 -1.82 19.76 -16.59
C ALA A 371 -0.36 19.54 -16.19
N GLY A 372 0.53 19.29 -17.17
CA GLY A 372 1.95 19.03 -16.95
C GLY A 372 2.74 20.27 -16.53
N PHE A 373 2.39 21.44 -17.07
CA PHE A 373 3.09 22.68 -16.81
C PHE A 373 3.24 23.05 -15.32
N PRO A 374 2.17 23.17 -14.51
CA PRO A 374 2.30 23.50 -13.09
C PRO A 374 3.01 22.39 -12.30
N VAL A 375 2.83 21.13 -12.71
CA VAL A 375 3.43 19.95 -12.07
C VAL A 375 4.94 19.91 -12.29
N TRP A 376 5.43 20.43 -13.40
CA TRP A 376 6.86 20.66 -13.62
C TRP A 376 7.36 21.93 -12.92
N LEU A 377 6.68 23.06 -13.16
CA LEU A 377 7.18 24.38 -12.77
C LEU A 377 7.33 24.52 -11.26
N ILE A 378 6.33 24.10 -10.48
CA ILE A 378 6.34 24.30 -9.02
C ILE A 378 7.47 23.53 -8.34
N PRO A 379 7.65 22.21 -8.54
CA PRO A 379 8.79 21.48 -7.99
C PRO A 379 10.11 21.96 -8.56
N TRP A 380 10.18 22.33 -9.84
CA TRP A 380 11.41 22.82 -10.46
C TRP A 380 11.89 24.12 -9.84
N MET A 381 11.01 25.10 -9.63
CA MET A 381 11.34 26.34 -8.93
C MET A 381 11.87 26.07 -7.52
N ARG A 382 11.25 25.12 -6.80
CA ARG A 382 11.71 24.72 -5.47
C ARG A 382 13.09 24.04 -5.49
N ILE A 383 13.33 23.18 -6.48
CA ILE A 383 14.64 22.55 -6.71
C ILE A 383 15.71 23.61 -6.98
N GLN A 384 15.41 24.61 -7.82
CA GLN A 384 16.36 25.68 -8.14
C GLN A 384 16.66 26.55 -6.92
N ALA A 385 15.64 26.89 -6.13
CA ALA A 385 15.80 27.59 -4.87
C ALA A 385 16.73 26.81 -3.91
N ASP A 386 16.51 25.50 -3.74
CA ASP A 386 17.36 24.64 -2.90
C ASP A 386 18.82 24.61 -3.41
N THR A 387 19.07 24.63 -4.73
CA THR A 387 20.44 24.64 -5.27
C THR A 387 21.14 25.99 -5.23
N ASN A 388 20.38 27.08 -5.14
CA ASN A 388 20.93 28.43 -5.03
C ASN A 388 21.25 28.80 -3.58
N GLN A 389 20.85 27.99 -2.59
CA GLN A 389 21.20 28.23 -1.19
C GLN A 389 22.73 28.19 -1.00
N PRO A 390 23.29 29.13 -0.20
CA PRO A 390 24.70 29.09 0.17
C PRO A 390 24.99 27.93 1.15
N GLY A 391 26.26 27.54 1.22
CA GLY A 391 26.75 26.53 2.18
C GLY A 391 26.51 25.07 1.77
N VAL A 392 26.58 24.18 2.76
CA VAL A 392 26.62 22.72 2.56
C VAL A 392 25.33 22.18 1.93
N ILE A 393 24.17 22.76 2.25
CA ILE A 393 22.86 22.32 1.75
C ILE A 393 22.79 22.52 0.23
N GLY A 394 23.10 23.72 -0.27
CA GLY A 394 23.11 23.99 -1.71
C GLY A 394 24.19 23.21 -2.45
N LEU A 395 25.37 23.01 -1.83
CA LEU A 395 26.43 22.18 -2.41
C LEU A 395 25.98 20.73 -2.59
N GLN A 396 25.37 20.13 -1.56
CA GLN A 396 24.81 18.77 -1.66
C GLN A 396 23.68 18.68 -2.67
N ALA A 397 22.87 19.73 -2.82
CA ALA A 397 21.80 19.76 -3.81
C ALA A 397 22.34 19.83 -5.24
N ARG A 398 23.41 20.62 -5.48
CA ARG A 398 24.10 20.71 -6.78
C ARG A 398 24.82 19.40 -7.15
N GLN A 399 25.41 18.70 -6.18
CA GLN A 399 26.15 17.46 -6.40
C GLN A 399 25.27 16.19 -6.43
N SER A 400 23.97 16.32 -6.19
CA SER A 400 23.04 15.18 -6.13
C SER A 400 23.03 14.37 -7.43
N LEU A 401 23.18 13.05 -7.32
CA LEU A 401 23.06 12.12 -8.45
C LEU A 401 21.68 12.19 -9.11
N VAL A 402 20.61 12.39 -8.34
CA VAL A 402 19.25 12.56 -8.87
C VAL A 402 19.16 13.79 -9.76
N ARG A 403 19.81 14.90 -9.37
CA ARG A 403 19.90 16.11 -10.20
C ARG A 403 20.64 15.82 -11.51
N LYS A 404 21.79 15.14 -11.43
CA LYS A 404 22.59 14.81 -12.62
C LYS A 404 21.80 13.97 -13.61
N ILE A 405 21.12 12.93 -13.13
CA ILE A 405 20.23 12.10 -13.98
C ILE A 405 19.16 12.96 -14.62
N TYR A 406 18.47 13.80 -13.83
CA TYR A 406 17.38 14.63 -14.33
C TYR A 406 17.84 15.63 -15.39
N VAL A 407 18.94 16.34 -15.13
CA VAL A 407 19.51 17.31 -16.07
C VAL A 407 19.95 16.57 -17.32
N TYR A 408 20.87 15.61 -17.23
CA TYR A 408 21.40 14.93 -18.44
C TYR A 408 20.36 14.19 -19.28
N PHE A 409 19.22 13.78 -18.71
CA PHE A 409 18.15 13.16 -19.48
C PHE A 409 17.31 14.17 -20.28
N PHE A 410 17.17 15.42 -19.82
CA PHE A 410 16.25 16.41 -20.44
C PHE A 410 16.89 17.75 -20.86
N LEU A 411 18.04 18.12 -20.31
CA LEU A 411 18.69 19.43 -20.41
C LEU A 411 20.20 19.26 -20.68
#